data_AF-A0A2N9GUE8-F1
#
_entry.id   AF-A0A2N9GUE8-F1
#
_cell.length_a   1.000
_cell.length_b   1.000
_cell.length_c   1.000
_cell.angle_alpha   90.00
_cell.angle_beta   90.00
_cell.angle_gamma   90.00
#
_symmetry.space_group_name_H-M   'P 1'
#
loop_
_entity.id
_entity.type
_entity.pdbx_description
1 polymer ?
#
loop_
_entity_poly.entity_id
_entity_poly.type
_entity_poly.pdbx_seq_one_letter_code
_entity_poly.pdbx_strand_id
1 'polypeptide(L)'
;MGWKGKGLGKDEQGIIEPIRSGIRDPKLGVGKQEQDDFFTAEENIQRRKLDVEVEETEEQAKKREVLAEREQKIQTEVKEIRKVFYCDLCNKQYKLAMEFEAHLSSYDHNHRKRFKEMREMHGTSSRDDRQKREQQRQEREMAKFAQIVTTTLADQEQRKTLKFGFSSKGGTSKNSLGSTAKKPKVAVASVFGNDSDEEK
;
A
#
# COMPACT_ATOMS: atom_id res chain seq x y z
N MET A 1 84.62 -2.69 -7.03
CA MET A 1 83.59 -3.00 -8.04
C MET A 1 82.24 -2.61 -7.47
N GLY A 2 81.73 -1.44 -7.83
CA GLY A 2 80.56 -0.82 -7.20
C GLY A 2 79.26 -1.20 -7.89
N TRP A 3 78.28 -1.60 -7.09
CA TRP A 3 76.88 -1.76 -7.47
C TRP A 3 76.33 -0.42 -8.00
N LYS A 4 75.73 -0.41 -9.20
CA LYS A 4 75.20 0.80 -9.86
C LYS A 4 73.69 0.98 -9.67
N GLY A 5 73.17 0.80 -8.46
CA GLY A 5 71.81 1.23 -8.07
C GLY A 5 70.62 0.59 -8.79
N LYS A 6 70.83 -0.42 -9.65
CA LYS A 6 69.78 -1.26 -10.24
C LYS A 6 69.68 -2.56 -9.44
N GLY A 7 68.46 -3.01 -9.18
CA GLY A 7 68.20 -4.19 -8.35
C GLY A 7 68.93 -5.44 -8.84
N LEU A 8 69.33 -6.31 -7.93
CA LEU A 8 70.03 -7.55 -8.28
C LEU A 8 69.07 -8.56 -8.93
N GLY A 9 69.39 -9.06 -10.12
CA GLY A 9 68.59 -10.10 -10.82
C GLY A 9 68.47 -9.84 -12.33
N LYS A 10 68.05 -10.86 -13.08
CA LYS A 10 67.89 -10.78 -14.55
C LYS A 10 66.89 -9.69 -14.97
N ASP A 11 65.89 -9.45 -14.13
CA ASP A 11 64.81 -8.48 -14.34
C ASP A 11 64.95 -7.23 -13.45
N GLU A 12 66.14 -6.98 -12.88
CA GLU A 12 66.41 -5.86 -11.96
C GLU A 12 65.49 -5.78 -10.71
N GLN A 13 64.83 -6.88 -10.33
CA GLN A 13 63.83 -6.90 -9.24
C GLN A 13 64.41 -7.00 -7.82
N GLY A 14 65.72 -7.09 -7.67
CA GLY A 14 66.35 -7.17 -6.36
C GLY A 14 66.29 -5.85 -5.59
N ILE A 15 66.35 -5.93 -4.27
CA ILE A 15 66.39 -4.76 -3.39
C ILE A 15 67.61 -3.91 -3.75
N ILE A 16 67.38 -2.62 -4.05
CA ILE A 16 68.40 -1.65 -4.48
C ILE A 16 69.26 -1.17 -3.31
N GLU A 17 68.67 -1.13 -2.11
CA GLU A 17 69.35 -0.70 -0.90
C GLU A 17 70.15 -1.85 -0.26
N PRO A 18 71.44 -1.64 0.09
CA PRO A 18 72.22 -2.61 0.83
C PRO A 18 71.52 -2.98 2.14
N ILE A 19 71.45 -4.27 2.43
CA ILE A 19 70.86 -4.79 3.68
C ILE A 19 71.55 -4.09 4.86
N ARG A 20 70.77 -3.38 5.69
CA ARG A 20 71.28 -2.63 6.84
C ARG A 20 72.12 -3.55 7.73
N SER A 21 73.41 -3.24 7.88
CA SER A 21 74.43 -4.12 8.47
C SER A 21 74.35 -4.32 9.99
N GLY A 22 73.27 -3.88 10.64
CA GLY A 22 73.06 -4.01 12.09
C GLY A 22 71.89 -4.92 12.51
N ILE A 23 71.13 -5.48 11.57
CA ILE A 23 69.87 -6.21 11.84
C ILE A 23 70.04 -7.72 11.64
N ARG A 24 71.28 -8.21 11.71
CA ARG A 24 71.57 -9.64 11.59
C ARG A 24 71.58 -10.27 12.96
N ASP A 25 70.43 -10.80 13.38
CA ASP A 25 70.38 -11.70 14.51
C ASP A 25 71.15 -12.99 14.17
N PRO A 26 72.19 -13.37 14.93
CA PRO A 26 73.02 -14.55 14.63
C PRO A 26 72.24 -15.86 14.59
N LYS A 27 71.07 -15.89 15.22
CA LYS A 27 70.24 -17.10 15.41
C LYS A 27 69.07 -17.21 14.43
N LEU A 28 68.48 -16.11 13.99
CA LEU A 28 67.29 -16.11 13.12
C LEU A 28 67.53 -15.57 11.71
N GLY A 29 68.62 -14.83 11.47
CA GLY A 29 68.90 -14.24 10.15
C GLY A 29 68.01 -13.04 9.81
N VAL A 30 68.22 -12.46 8.62
CA VAL A 30 67.46 -11.30 8.14
C VAL A 30 66.15 -11.75 7.50
N GLY A 31 65.04 -11.12 7.85
CA GLY A 31 63.72 -11.36 7.25
C GLY A 31 62.88 -12.46 7.92
N LYS A 32 63.51 -13.40 8.64
CA LYS A 32 62.74 -14.41 9.41
C LYS A 32 61.96 -13.79 10.56
N GLN A 33 62.55 -12.81 11.24
CA GLN A 33 61.87 -12.03 12.28
C GLN A 33 60.61 -11.35 11.73
N GLU A 34 60.71 -10.67 10.59
CA GLU A 34 59.57 -9.98 9.95
C GLU A 34 58.48 -10.97 9.49
N GLN A 35 58.87 -12.14 9.01
CA GLN A 35 57.94 -13.19 8.62
C GLN A 35 57.23 -13.78 9.85
N ASP A 36 57.99 -14.11 10.90
CA ASP A 36 57.45 -14.60 12.16
C ASP A 36 56.55 -13.54 12.80
N ASP A 37 56.94 -12.26 12.81
CA ASP A 37 56.11 -11.15 13.29
C ASP A 37 54.82 -10.99 12.47
N PHE A 38 54.85 -11.17 11.15
CA PHE A 38 53.65 -11.11 10.30
C PHE A 38 52.64 -12.24 10.57
N PHE A 39 53.15 -13.46 10.79
CA PHE A 39 52.31 -14.62 11.12
C PHE A 39 51.90 -14.65 12.59
N THR A 40 52.70 -14.05 13.48
CA THR A 40 52.44 -13.98 14.93
C THR A 40 51.74 -12.69 15.35
N ALA A 41 51.60 -11.73 14.42
CA ALA A 41 50.87 -10.50 14.65
C ALA A 41 49.46 -10.82 15.14
N GLU A 42 49.08 -10.16 16.23
CA GLU A 42 47.78 -10.35 16.85
C GLU A 42 46.64 -10.09 15.85
N GLU A 43 46.83 -9.21 14.86
CA GLU A 43 45.86 -8.92 13.80
C GLU A 43 45.60 -10.11 12.84
N ASN A 44 46.57 -11.01 12.69
CA ASN A 44 46.51 -12.16 11.78
C ASN A 44 46.09 -13.44 12.53
N ILE A 45 46.49 -13.57 13.79
CA ILE A 45 46.09 -14.66 14.70
C ILE A 45 44.67 -14.46 15.24
N GLN A 46 44.22 -13.20 15.39
CA GLN A 46 42.84 -12.94 15.80
C GLN A 46 41.86 -13.37 14.71
N ARG A 47 40.90 -14.20 15.10
CA ARG A 47 39.72 -14.50 14.28
C ARG A 47 39.09 -13.17 13.87
N ARG A 48 38.78 -13.00 12.57
CA ARG A 48 38.01 -11.82 12.10
C ARG A 48 36.86 -11.59 13.05
N LYS A 49 36.90 -10.46 13.77
CA LYS A 49 35.86 -10.09 14.72
C LYS A 49 34.55 -10.04 13.96
N LEU A 50 33.54 -10.71 14.50
CA LEU A 50 32.19 -10.65 13.94
C LEU A 50 31.67 -9.22 14.07
N ASP A 51 30.79 -8.79 13.17
CA ASP A 51 30.19 -7.44 13.20
C ASP A 51 29.43 -7.13 14.51
N VAL A 52 29.23 -8.14 15.36
CA VAL A 52 28.60 -8.09 16.69
C VAL A 52 29.60 -7.79 17.83
N GLU A 53 30.90 -8.02 17.61
CA GLU A 53 31.97 -7.82 18.61
C GLU A 53 32.77 -6.53 18.37
N VAL A 54 32.64 -5.92 17.19
CA VAL A 54 33.15 -4.58 16.91
C VAL A 54 32.21 -3.58 17.58
N GLU A 55 32.72 -2.89 18.62
CA GLU A 55 31.99 -1.84 19.34
C GLU A 55 31.24 -0.93 18.37
N GLU A 56 29.94 -0.77 18.58
CA GLU A 56 29.07 0.13 17.82
C GLU A 56 29.47 1.57 18.12
N THR A 57 30.56 2.01 17.51
CA THR A 57 30.92 3.43 17.50
C THR A 57 29.75 4.22 16.92
N GLU A 58 29.44 5.37 17.52
CA GLU A 58 28.32 6.22 17.06
C GLU A 58 28.41 6.56 15.56
N GLU A 59 29.62 6.56 15.01
CA GLU A 59 29.88 6.74 13.58
C GLU A 59 29.45 5.56 12.71
N GLN A 60 29.59 4.32 13.18
CA GLN A 60 29.10 3.13 12.46
C GLN A 60 27.57 3.04 12.51
N ALA A 61 26.96 3.43 13.63
CA ALA A 61 25.50 3.57 13.74
C ALA A 61 24.96 4.59 12.73
N LYS A 62 25.56 5.80 12.69
CA LYS A 62 25.21 6.84 11.69
C LYS A 62 25.43 6.38 10.25
N LYS A 63 26.51 5.63 9.96
CA LYS A 63 26.74 5.04 8.62
C LYS A 63 25.66 4.02 8.25
N ARG A 64 25.26 3.14 9.16
CA ARG A 64 24.17 2.17 8.93
C ARG A 64 22.83 2.88 8.73
N GLU A 65 22.56 3.93 9.48
CA GLU A 65 21.33 4.74 9.33
C GLU A 65 21.26 5.40 7.95
N VAL A 66 22.34 6.05 7.50
CA VAL A 66 22.41 6.68 6.17
C VAL A 66 22.26 5.64 5.06
N LEU A 67 22.86 4.46 5.22
CA LEU A 67 22.70 3.36 4.26
C LEU A 67 21.28 2.81 4.26
N ALA A 68 20.66 2.64 5.43
CA ALA A 68 19.29 2.18 5.55
C ALA A 68 18.30 3.19 4.94
N GLU A 69 18.48 4.50 5.18
CA GLU A 69 17.68 5.55 4.55
C GLU A 69 17.83 5.53 3.03
N ARG A 70 19.07 5.39 2.54
CA ARG A 70 19.35 5.28 1.10
C ARG A 70 18.67 4.05 0.49
N GLU A 71 18.76 2.90 1.14
CA GLU A 71 18.11 1.67 0.69
C GLU A 71 16.58 1.79 0.72
N GLN A 72 16.01 2.41 1.76
CA GLN A 72 14.57 2.66 1.84
C GLN A 72 14.09 3.55 0.68
N LYS A 73 14.85 4.61 0.36
CA LYS A 73 14.55 5.50 -0.77
C LYS A 73 14.62 4.75 -2.10
N ILE A 74 15.66 3.94 -2.31
CA ILE A 74 15.77 3.09 -3.50
C ILE A 74 14.60 2.11 -3.57
N GLN A 75 14.18 1.52 -2.44
CA GLN A 75 13.04 0.61 -2.42
C GLN A 75 11.72 1.31 -2.75
N THR A 76 11.50 2.53 -2.29
CA THR A 76 10.30 3.30 -2.66
C THR A 76 10.29 3.63 -4.15
N GLU A 77 11.42 4.07 -4.71
CA GLU A 77 11.56 4.36 -6.14
C GLU A 77 11.34 3.10 -6.99
N VAL A 78 11.96 1.97 -6.61
CA VAL A 78 11.77 0.68 -7.31
C VAL A 78 10.32 0.21 -7.22
N LYS A 79 9.64 0.42 -6.08
CA LYS A 79 8.21 0.10 -5.95
C LYS A 79 7.35 0.98 -6.86
N GLU A 80 7.66 2.25 -6.98
CA GLU A 80 6.96 3.17 -7.91
C GLU A 80 7.16 2.74 -9.37
N ILE A 81 8.40 2.42 -9.76
CA ILE A 81 8.71 1.94 -11.11
C ILE A 81 7.98 0.62 -11.41
N ARG A 82 7.96 -0.33 -10.46
CA ARG A 82 7.25 -1.61 -10.64
C ARG A 82 5.73 -1.45 -10.76
N LYS A 83 5.14 -0.40 -10.16
CA LYS A 83 3.70 -0.10 -10.32
C LYS A 83 3.37 0.35 -11.74
N VAL A 84 4.30 1.02 -12.45
CA VAL A 84 4.09 1.46 -13.83
C VAL A 84 3.97 0.27 -14.79
N PHE A 85 4.70 -0.83 -14.54
CA PHE A 85 4.68 -2.03 -15.37
C PHE A 85 3.63 -3.07 -14.93
N TYR A 86 2.54 -2.62 -14.30
CA TYR A 86 1.44 -3.48 -13.87
C TYR A 86 0.18 -3.24 -14.69
N CYS A 87 -0.47 -4.33 -15.10
CA CYS A 87 -1.75 -4.28 -15.80
C CYS A 87 -2.89 -4.73 -14.87
N ASP A 88 -3.77 -3.80 -14.51
CA ASP A 88 -4.95 -4.06 -13.65
C ASP A 88 -6.01 -4.94 -14.32
N LEU A 89 -6.08 -4.94 -15.65
CA LEU A 89 -7.09 -5.74 -16.38
C LEU A 89 -6.76 -7.23 -16.36
N CYS A 90 -5.47 -7.55 -16.37
CA CYS A 90 -4.97 -8.91 -16.47
C CYS A 90 -4.30 -9.39 -15.18
N ASN A 91 -4.12 -8.53 -14.18
CA ASN A 91 -3.39 -8.78 -12.94
C ASN A 91 -1.98 -9.34 -13.19
N LYS A 92 -1.25 -8.74 -14.14
CA LYS A 92 0.11 -9.17 -14.53
C LYS A 92 1.12 -8.07 -14.29
N GLN A 93 2.21 -8.40 -13.60
CA GLN A 93 3.39 -7.55 -13.45
C GLN A 93 4.43 -7.91 -14.50
N TYR A 94 4.97 -6.89 -15.16
CA TYR A 94 6.02 -7.01 -16.16
C TYR A 94 7.32 -6.45 -15.62
N LYS A 95 8.45 -7.04 -16.04
CA LYS A 95 9.80 -6.61 -15.61
C LYS A 95 10.40 -5.60 -16.57
N LEU A 96 10.07 -5.73 -17.86
CA LEU A 96 10.57 -4.90 -18.94
C LEU A 96 9.48 -4.02 -19.53
N ALA A 97 9.84 -2.79 -19.91
CA ALA A 97 8.93 -1.85 -20.58
C ALA A 97 8.39 -2.43 -21.91
N MET A 98 9.27 -3.06 -22.70
CA MET A 98 8.89 -3.65 -23.98
C MET A 98 7.84 -4.77 -23.83
N GLU A 99 7.97 -5.61 -22.80
CA GLU A 99 7.00 -6.68 -22.54
C GLU A 99 5.64 -6.12 -22.14
N PHE A 100 5.63 -5.02 -21.38
CA PHE A 100 4.42 -4.33 -20.99
C PHE A 100 3.70 -3.71 -22.20
N GLU A 101 4.42 -3.05 -23.09
CA GLU A 101 3.86 -2.48 -24.34
C GLU A 101 3.32 -3.58 -25.28
N ALA A 102 4.05 -4.68 -25.43
CA ALA A 102 3.59 -5.84 -26.17
C ALA A 102 2.31 -6.43 -25.56
N HIS A 103 2.19 -6.44 -24.23
CA HIS A 103 0.96 -6.86 -23.58
C HIS A 103 -0.21 -5.90 -23.85
N LEU A 104 0.01 -4.58 -23.77
CA LEU A 104 -1.05 -3.59 -24.04
C LEU A 104 -1.59 -3.67 -25.48
N SER A 105 -0.73 -4.02 -26.43
CA SER A 105 -1.12 -4.24 -27.83
C SER A 105 -1.66 -5.65 -28.13
N SER A 106 -1.53 -6.58 -27.19
CA SER A 106 -2.00 -7.96 -27.37
C SER A 106 -3.53 -8.05 -27.51
N TYR A 107 -3.97 -9.00 -28.35
CA TYR A 107 -5.39 -9.22 -28.65
C TYR A 107 -6.23 -9.45 -27.37
N ASP A 108 -5.78 -10.36 -26.50
CA ASP A 108 -6.45 -10.68 -25.23
C ASP A 108 -6.62 -9.46 -24.32
N HIS A 109 -5.58 -8.62 -24.23
CA HIS A 109 -5.64 -7.42 -23.41
C HIS A 109 -6.67 -6.43 -23.96
N ASN A 110 -6.65 -6.19 -25.27
CA ASN A 110 -7.58 -5.25 -25.92
C ASN A 110 -9.03 -5.73 -25.80
N HIS A 111 -9.27 -7.04 -25.92
CA HIS A 111 -10.59 -7.61 -25.67
C HIS A 111 -11.05 -7.36 -24.24
N ARG A 112 -10.20 -7.67 -23.24
CA ARG A 112 -10.54 -7.46 -21.83
C ARG A 112 -10.77 -5.98 -21.49
N LYS A 113 -10.00 -5.08 -22.12
CA LYS A 113 -10.19 -3.63 -22.05
C LYS A 113 -11.57 -3.22 -22.56
N ARG A 114 -11.93 -3.62 -23.78
CA ARG A 114 -13.24 -3.32 -24.38
C ARG A 114 -14.39 -3.90 -23.55
N PHE A 115 -14.24 -5.12 -23.02
CA PHE A 115 -15.27 -5.72 -22.16
C PHE A 115 -15.49 -4.93 -20.86
N LYS A 116 -14.41 -4.43 -20.24
CA LYS A 116 -14.52 -3.60 -19.04
C LYS A 116 -15.19 -2.26 -19.35
N GLU A 117 -14.78 -1.58 -20.43
CA GLU A 117 -15.39 -0.32 -20.86
C GLU A 117 -16.89 -0.48 -21.13
N MET A 118 -17.29 -1.55 -21.83
CA MET A 118 -18.71 -1.85 -22.06
C MET A 118 -19.46 -2.09 -20.74
N ARG A 119 -18.87 -2.84 -19.81
CA ARG A 119 -19.49 -3.11 -18.50
C ARG A 119 -19.61 -1.85 -17.65
N GLU A 120 -18.63 -0.97 -17.68
CA GLU A 120 -18.65 0.30 -16.94
C GLU A 120 -19.72 1.23 -17.49
N MET A 121 -19.82 1.40 -18.80
CA MET A 121 -20.85 2.23 -19.43
C MET A 121 -22.27 1.74 -19.12
N HIS A 122 -22.53 0.43 -19.25
CA HIS A 122 -23.85 -0.13 -18.96
C HIS A 122 -24.15 -0.28 -17.46
N GLY A 123 -23.12 -0.57 -16.66
CA GLY A 123 -23.25 -0.83 -15.22
C GLY A 123 -23.38 0.45 -14.38
N THR A 124 -22.71 1.54 -14.78
CA THR A 124 -22.77 2.83 -14.08
C THR A 124 -24.11 3.52 -14.31
N SER A 125 -24.60 3.59 -15.56
CA SER A 125 -25.91 4.20 -15.85
C SER A 125 -27.03 3.54 -15.03
N SER A 126 -27.08 2.19 -14.98
CA SER A 126 -28.12 1.48 -14.24
C SER A 126 -28.00 1.62 -12.70
N ARG A 127 -26.78 1.63 -12.16
CA ARG A 127 -26.57 1.85 -10.71
C ARG A 127 -26.84 3.29 -10.31
N ASP A 128 -26.34 4.25 -11.06
CA ASP A 128 -26.47 5.68 -10.76
C ASP A 128 -27.92 6.13 -10.89
N ASP A 129 -28.66 5.63 -11.89
CA ASP A 129 -30.10 5.87 -12.00
C ASP A 129 -30.88 5.30 -10.81
N ARG A 130 -30.48 4.12 -10.30
CA ARG A 130 -31.09 3.52 -9.11
C ARG A 130 -30.78 4.33 -7.86
N GLN A 131 -29.53 4.74 -7.66
CA GLN A 131 -29.10 5.55 -6.52
C GLN A 131 -29.75 6.93 -6.55
N LYS A 132 -29.83 7.59 -7.71
CA LYS A 132 -30.51 8.88 -7.87
C LYS A 132 -32.00 8.79 -7.53
N ARG A 133 -32.67 7.71 -7.94
CA ARG A 133 -34.08 7.47 -7.56
C ARG A 133 -34.26 7.26 -6.06
N GLU A 134 -33.31 6.60 -5.40
CA GLU A 134 -33.33 6.35 -3.96
C GLU A 134 -33.05 7.64 -3.17
N GLN A 135 -32.05 8.41 -3.56
CA GLN A 135 -31.77 9.74 -3.01
C GLN A 135 -32.96 10.66 -3.16
N GLN A 136 -33.60 10.69 -4.33
CA GLN A 136 -34.79 11.54 -4.55
C GLN A 136 -35.99 11.10 -3.69
N ARG A 137 -36.10 9.82 -3.31
CA ARG A 137 -37.11 9.37 -2.34
C ARG A 137 -36.78 9.84 -0.93
N GLN A 138 -35.53 9.70 -0.50
CA GLN A 138 -35.07 10.16 0.80
C GLN A 138 -35.22 11.68 0.94
N GLU A 139 -34.86 12.46 -0.08
CA GLU A 139 -35.05 13.92 -0.09
C GLU A 139 -36.53 14.31 0.02
N ARG A 140 -37.43 13.59 -0.67
CA ARG A 140 -38.87 13.83 -0.57
C ARG A 140 -39.41 13.49 0.81
N GLU A 141 -38.91 12.45 1.46
CA GLU A 141 -39.27 12.09 2.83
C GLU A 141 -38.74 13.10 3.84
N MET A 142 -37.50 13.55 3.69
CA MET A 142 -36.91 14.61 4.51
C MET A 142 -37.65 15.95 4.34
N ALA A 143 -38.02 16.32 3.12
CA ALA A 143 -38.81 17.53 2.86
C ALA A 143 -40.21 17.46 3.49
N LYS A 144 -40.87 16.30 3.42
CA LYS A 144 -42.16 16.07 4.10
C LYS A 144 -42.01 16.14 5.62
N PHE A 145 -40.97 15.54 6.18
CA PHE A 145 -40.69 15.62 7.61
C PHE A 145 -40.42 17.06 8.04
N ALA A 146 -39.62 17.82 7.28
CA ALA A 146 -39.38 19.23 7.53
C ALA A 146 -40.68 20.06 7.50
N GLN A 147 -41.60 19.81 6.56
CA GLN A 147 -42.91 20.48 6.53
C GLN A 147 -43.80 20.11 7.73
N ILE A 148 -43.75 18.87 8.21
CA ILE A 148 -44.48 18.47 9.42
C ILE A 148 -43.88 19.18 10.65
N VAL A 149 -42.56 19.29 10.74
CA VAL A 149 -41.89 20.01 11.83
C VAL A 149 -42.25 21.50 11.79
N THR A 150 -42.28 22.15 10.63
CA THR A 150 -42.66 23.57 10.54
C THR A 150 -44.13 23.80 10.88
N THR A 151 -45.04 22.95 10.41
CA THR A 151 -46.47 23.08 10.75
C THR A 151 -46.74 22.79 12.22
N THR A 152 -46.09 21.80 12.84
CA THR A 152 -46.23 21.52 14.27
C THR A 152 -45.68 22.66 15.15
N LEU A 153 -44.60 23.33 14.74
CA LEU A 153 -44.11 24.53 15.41
C LEU A 153 -45.10 25.69 15.29
N ALA A 154 -45.69 25.91 14.11
CA ALA A 154 -46.72 26.92 13.91
C ALA A 154 -48.01 26.64 14.70
N ASP A 155 -48.46 25.38 14.77
CA ASP A 155 -49.60 24.94 15.57
C ASP A 155 -49.33 25.10 17.08
N GLN A 156 -48.09 24.85 17.52
CA GLN A 156 -47.70 25.09 18.91
C GLN A 156 -47.76 26.59 19.24
N GLU A 157 -47.35 27.45 18.31
CA GLU A 157 -47.41 28.91 18.47
C GLU A 157 -48.86 29.41 18.51
N GLN A 158 -49.73 28.93 17.61
CA GLN A 158 -51.16 29.24 17.65
C GLN A 158 -51.86 28.71 18.91
N ARG A 159 -51.49 27.52 19.41
CA ARG A 159 -52.01 27.01 20.69
C ARG A 159 -51.54 27.81 21.90
N LYS A 160 -50.35 28.43 21.83
CA LYS A 160 -49.87 29.35 22.87
C LYS A 160 -50.62 30.68 22.83
N THR A 161 -51.01 31.18 21.66
CA THR A 161 -51.79 32.43 21.53
C THR A 161 -53.29 32.24 21.78
N LEU A 162 -53.84 31.05 21.54
CA LEU A 162 -55.27 30.73 21.77
C LEU A 162 -55.58 30.16 23.16
N LYS A 163 -54.62 30.07 24.08
CA LYS A 163 -54.84 29.68 25.49
C LYS A 163 -55.45 30.82 26.34
N PHE A 164 -56.16 31.74 25.71
CA PHE A 164 -56.95 32.77 26.38
C PHE A 164 -58.38 32.75 25.81
N GLY A 165 -59.21 31.86 26.36
CA GLY A 165 -60.67 31.91 26.25
C GLY A 165 -61.30 31.18 25.06
N PHE A 166 -62.07 30.13 25.35
CA PHE A 166 -63.50 30.01 25.00
C PHE A 166 -63.93 28.55 24.82
N SER A 167 -65.03 28.17 25.49
CA SER A 167 -65.71 26.87 25.44
C SER A 167 -67.08 27.02 24.76
N SER A 168 -67.45 26.12 23.84
CA SER A 168 -68.83 25.64 23.52
C SER A 168 -68.81 24.86 22.19
N LYS A 169 -69.26 23.60 22.12
CA LYS A 169 -70.65 23.10 21.89
C LYS A 169 -71.18 23.59 20.54
N GLY A 170 -71.61 22.80 19.56
CA GLY A 170 -71.89 21.39 19.33
C GLY A 170 -72.78 21.35 18.07
N GLY A 171 -72.65 20.35 17.17
CA GLY A 171 -73.48 20.30 15.97
C GLY A 171 -73.23 19.07 15.11
N THR A 172 -74.08 18.06 15.28
CA THR A 172 -74.11 16.80 14.52
C THR A 172 -75.05 16.90 13.32
N SER A 173 -74.63 16.42 12.14
CA SER A 173 -75.55 15.91 11.11
C SER A 173 -74.95 14.67 10.46
N LYS A 174 -75.73 13.58 10.52
CA LYS A 174 -75.48 12.26 9.92
C LYS A 174 -75.94 12.27 8.46
N ASN A 175 -75.27 11.50 7.61
CA ASN A 175 -75.97 10.73 6.57
C ASN A 175 -75.29 9.37 6.34
N SER A 176 -76.15 8.36 6.30
CA SER A 176 -75.98 6.94 5.93
C SER A 176 -75.80 6.78 4.40
N LEU A 177 -75.38 5.67 3.75
CA LEU A 177 -75.59 4.23 3.97
C LEU A 177 -74.82 3.44 2.87
N GLY A 178 -74.25 2.26 3.19
CA GLY A 178 -74.00 1.11 2.28
C GLY A 178 -72.75 1.14 1.36
N SER A 179 -71.98 0.07 1.13
CA SER A 179 -72.16 -1.36 1.37
C SER A 179 -70.86 -2.17 1.16
N THR A 180 -70.83 -3.37 1.74
CA THR A 180 -70.15 -4.62 1.31
C THR A 180 -68.63 -4.82 1.43
N ALA A 181 -68.31 -5.68 2.39
CA ALA A 181 -67.21 -6.63 2.50
C ALA A 181 -66.54 -7.12 1.21
N LYS A 182 -65.20 -7.29 1.28
CA LYS A 182 -64.46 -8.54 0.99
C LYS A 182 -62.95 -8.37 1.27
N LYS A 183 -62.41 -9.18 2.20
CA LYS A 183 -60.99 -9.61 2.18
C LYS A 183 -60.92 -10.89 1.33
N PRO A 184 -59.79 -11.19 0.66
CA PRO A 184 -58.78 -12.00 1.33
C PRO A 184 -57.31 -11.59 1.03
N LYS A 185 -56.45 -12.12 1.89
CA LYS A 185 -54.99 -12.10 1.86
C LYS A 185 -54.46 -12.88 0.63
N VAL A 186 -53.38 -12.41 0.02
CA VAL A 186 -52.40 -13.28 -0.65
C VAL A 186 -51.00 -12.81 -0.26
N ALA A 187 -50.25 -13.71 0.37
CA ALA A 187 -48.83 -13.57 0.61
C ALA A 187 -48.10 -13.71 -0.74
N VAL A 188 -47.28 -12.72 -1.10
CA VAL A 188 -46.28 -12.93 -2.16
C VAL A 188 -45.06 -13.51 -1.47
N ALA A 189 -44.80 -14.78 -1.79
CA ALA A 189 -43.66 -15.54 -1.34
C ALA A 189 -42.35 -14.83 -1.73
N SER A 190 -41.41 -14.82 -0.79
CA SER A 190 -40.00 -14.57 -0.98
C SER A 190 -39.43 -15.54 -2.03
N VAL A 191 -39.11 -15.02 -3.21
CA VAL A 191 -38.24 -15.69 -4.20
C VAL A 191 -36.79 -15.53 -3.73
N PHE A 192 -36.43 -16.27 -2.70
CA PHE A 192 -35.04 -16.58 -2.36
C PHE A 192 -35.00 -18.08 -2.11
N GLY A 193 -34.76 -18.83 -3.20
CA GLY A 193 -34.31 -20.20 -3.13
C GLY A 193 -32.95 -20.22 -2.46
N ASN A 194 -32.93 -20.74 -1.25
CA ASN A 194 -31.76 -21.28 -0.59
C ASN A 194 -31.52 -22.66 -1.22
N ASP A 195 -30.47 -22.79 -2.03
CA ASP A 195 -29.96 -24.09 -2.48
C ASP A 195 -28.45 -24.10 -2.18
N SER A 196 -28.17 -24.53 -0.96
CA SER A 196 -26.88 -25.08 -0.56
C SER A 196 -26.81 -26.53 -1.05
N ASP A 197 -25.59 -26.97 -1.32
CA ASP A 197 -25.15 -28.37 -1.35
C ASP A 197 -25.50 -29.22 -2.59
N GLU A 198 -24.51 -29.42 -3.48
CA GLU A 198 -24.10 -30.78 -3.82
C GLU A 198 -22.67 -30.82 -4.39
N GLU A 199 -21.83 -31.65 -3.75
CA GLU A 199 -20.53 -32.11 -4.25
C GLU A 199 -20.67 -32.92 -5.54
N LYS A 200 -19.70 -32.79 -6.46
CA LYS A 200 -18.84 -33.89 -6.93
C LYS A 200 -17.67 -33.38 -7.76
#